data_AF-A0A7S2P6L3-F1
#
_entry.id   AF-A0A7S2P6L3-F1
#
_cell.length_a   1.000
_cell.length_b   1.000
_cell.length_c   1.000
_cell.angle_alpha   90.00
_cell.angle_beta   90.00
_cell.angle_gamma   90.00
#
_symmetry.space_group_name_H-M   'P 1'
#
loop_
_entity.id
_entity.type
_entity.pdbx_description
1 polymer ?
#
loop_
_entity_poly.entity_id
_entity_poly.type
_entity_poly.pdbx_seq_one_letter_code
_entity_poly.pdbx_strand_id
1 'polypeptide(L)'
;TGVFFYNPKDGICDVSKLGPLIKLWSNYATDLLQGCKSVAEASRRLSNDAELSGAMVKVLRCDSCASFVGLEGVMVQTTANTWRIAQVRKAPIGKVRTVPKVGTEVGFQIDLTVDQMKRTVCTVEY
;
A
#
# COMPACT_ATOMS: atom_id res chain seq x y z
N THR A 1 -11.60 -1.35 -23.62
CA THR A 1 -10.56 -0.29 -23.51
C THR A 1 -10.11 -0.27 -22.05
N GLY A 2 -8.94 -0.84 -21.75
CA GLY A 2 -8.44 -0.87 -20.37
C GLY A 2 -8.03 0.53 -19.93
N VAL A 3 -8.57 1.02 -18.81
CA VAL A 3 -8.15 2.29 -18.23
C VAL A 3 -6.77 2.07 -17.60
N PHE A 4 -5.72 2.43 -18.32
CA PHE A 4 -4.37 2.41 -17.77
C PHE A 4 -4.18 3.69 -16.93
N PHE A 5 -4.19 3.55 -15.61
CA PHE A 5 -3.91 4.64 -14.67
C PHE A 5 -2.42 5.04 -14.62
N TYR A 6 -1.58 4.27 -15.31
CA TYR A 6 -0.13 4.32 -15.25
C TYR A 6 0.44 4.32 -16.66
N ASN A 7 1.20 5.36 -17.03
CA ASN A 7 2.04 5.33 -18.24
C ASN A 7 3.46 4.86 -17.87
N PRO A 8 3.91 3.69 -18.33
CA PRO A 8 5.25 3.19 -18.05
C PRO A 8 6.37 4.10 -18.51
N LYS A 9 6.13 4.89 -19.56
CA LYS A 9 7.12 5.77 -20.17
C LYS A 9 7.40 7.03 -19.35
N ASP A 10 6.37 7.55 -18.69
CA ASP A 10 6.47 8.80 -17.93
C ASP A 10 6.75 8.56 -16.44
N GLY A 11 6.48 7.34 -15.96
CA GLY A 11 6.64 7.00 -14.54
C GLY A 11 5.71 7.79 -13.60
N ILE A 12 4.66 8.40 -14.17
CA ILE A 12 3.68 9.22 -13.47
C ILE A 12 2.32 8.52 -13.55
N CYS A 13 1.66 8.46 -12.40
CA CYS A 13 0.30 7.98 -12.21
C CYS A 13 -0.57 9.18 -11.82
N ASP A 14 -1.73 9.32 -12.45
CA ASP A 14 -2.71 10.33 -12.05
C ASP A 14 -3.45 9.86 -10.78
N VAL A 15 -2.90 10.20 -9.62
CA VAL A 15 -3.42 9.76 -8.32
C VAL A 15 -4.84 10.26 -8.04
N SER A 16 -5.29 11.34 -8.70
CA SER A 16 -6.65 11.85 -8.55
C SER A 16 -7.71 10.83 -9.02
N LYS A 17 -7.32 9.94 -9.94
CA LYS A 17 -8.19 8.90 -10.50
C LYS A 17 -8.17 7.59 -9.70
N LEU A 18 -7.29 7.47 -8.69
CA LEU A 18 -7.17 6.25 -7.88
C LEU A 18 -8.20 6.17 -6.75
N GLY A 19 -9.00 7.21 -6.51
CA GLY A 19 -10.00 7.25 -5.43
C GLY A 19 -10.91 6.01 -5.36
N PRO A 20 -11.53 5.57 -6.46
CA PRO A 20 -12.35 4.35 -6.47
C PRO A 20 -11.58 3.09 -6.11
N LEU A 21 -10.32 2.98 -6.54
CA LEU A 21 -9.46 1.83 -6.27
C LEU A 21 -9.06 1.78 -4.78
N ILE A 22 -8.70 2.93 -4.20
CA ILE A 22 -8.39 3.06 -2.77
C ILE A 22 -9.61 2.64 -1.94
N LYS A 23 -10.81 3.12 -2.32
CA LYS A 23 -12.06 2.77 -1.63
C LYS A 23 -12.36 1.27 -1.73
N LEU A 24 -12.21 0.68 -2.93
CA LEU A 24 -12.41 -0.75 -3.14
C LEU A 24 -11.47 -1.58 -2.28
N TRP A 25 -10.18 -1.22 -2.25
CA TRP A 25 -9.19 -1.90 -1.43
C TRP A 25 -9.47 -1.76 0.07
N SER A 26 -9.89 -0.56 0.52
CA SER A 26 -10.25 -0.34 1.92
C SER A 26 -11.40 -1.23 2.39
N ASN A 27 -12.45 -1.37 1.55
CA ASN A 27 -13.57 -2.26 1.84
C ASN A 27 -13.09 -3.72 1.89
N TYR A 28 -12.33 -4.16 0.89
CA TYR A 28 -11.76 -5.50 0.83
C TYR A 28 -10.89 -5.83 2.06
N ALA A 29 -10.01 -4.90 2.45
CA ALA A 29 -9.14 -5.06 3.61
C ALA A 29 -9.96 -5.12 4.92
N THR A 30 -11.03 -4.34 5.02
CA THR A 30 -11.94 -4.38 6.18
C THR A 30 -12.60 -5.76 6.31
N ASP A 31 -13.08 -6.32 5.19
CA ASP A 31 -13.69 -7.66 5.18
C ASP A 31 -12.66 -8.76 5.49
N LEU A 32 -11.45 -8.66 4.91
CA LEU A 32 -10.36 -9.62 5.13
C LEU A 32 -9.89 -9.67 6.59
N LEU A 33 -9.85 -8.49 7.22
CA LEU A 33 -9.41 -8.32 8.60
C LEU A 33 -10.54 -8.55 9.61
N GLN A 34 -11.76 -8.82 9.16
CA GLN A 34 -12.87 -9.11 10.04
C GLN A 34 -12.52 -10.31 10.95
N GLY A 35 -12.76 -10.11 12.24
CA GLY A 35 -12.51 -11.13 13.27
C GLY A 35 -11.04 -11.33 13.64
N CYS A 36 -10.09 -10.56 13.08
CA CYS A 36 -8.73 -10.52 13.58
C CYS A 36 -8.72 -9.99 15.02
N LYS A 37 -8.06 -10.71 15.94
CA LYS A 37 -7.98 -10.33 17.35
C LYS A 37 -6.71 -9.59 17.71
N SER A 38 -5.74 -9.55 16.79
CA SER A 38 -4.44 -8.94 17.01
C SER A 38 -3.85 -8.34 15.74
N VAL A 39 -2.96 -7.37 15.90
CA VAL A 39 -2.20 -6.77 14.79
C VAL A 39 -1.31 -7.80 14.10
N ALA A 40 -0.75 -8.75 14.85
CA ALA A 40 0.07 -9.82 14.28
C ALA A 40 -0.74 -10.74 13.35
N GLU A 41 -1.97 -11.08 13.73
CA GLU A 41 -2.89 -11.86 12.90
C GLU A 41 -3.30 -11.08 11.64
N ALA A 42 -3.65 -9.80 11.80
CA ALA A 42 -4.00 -8.92 10.69
C ALA A 42 -2.83 -8.76 9.70
N SER A 43 -1.62 -8.55 10.22
CA SER A 43 -0.39 -8.46 9.45
C SER A 43 -0.13 -9.75 8.67
N ARG A 44 -0.27 -10.92 9.32
CA ARG A 44 -0.12 -12.23 8.65
C ARG A 44 -1.11 -12.42 7.50
N ARG A 45 -2.40 -12.07 7.70
CA ARG A 45 -3.42 -12.17 6.64
C ARG A 45 -3.11 -11.22 5.48
N LEU A 46 -2.70 -9.99 5.77
CA LEU A 46 -2.30 -9.03 4.74
C LEU A 46 -1.06 -9.48 3.96
N SER A 47 -0.08 -10.11 4.62
CA SER A 47 1.12 -10.64 3.96
C SER A 47 0.79 -11.78 3.00
N ASN A 48 -0.06 -12.72 3.41
CA ASN A 48 -0.22 -14.00 2.73
C ASN A 48 -1.38 -14.01 1.73
N ASP A 49 -2.49 -13.36 2.07
CA ASP A 49 -3.77 -13.58 1.42
C ASP A 49 -4.27 -12.36 0.64
N ALA A 50 -3.66 -11.18 0.86
CA ALA A 50 -4.15 -9.94 0.30
C ALA A 50 -3.56 -9.59 -1.07
N GLU A 51 -4.43 -9.21 -2.00
CA GLU A 51 -4.03 -8.36 -3.12
C GLU A 51 -3.81 -6.94 -2.60
N LEU A 52 -2.62 -6.38 -2.87
CA LEU A 52 -2.21 -5.09 -2.33
C LEU A 52 -2.38 -3.94 -3.34
N SER A 53 -2.75 -4.24 -4.58
CA SER A 53 -3.02 -3.21 -5.58
C SER A 53 -4.21 -2.34 -5.16
N GLY A 54 -3.98 -1.04 -5.03
CA GLY A 54 -4.94 -0.08 -4.48
C GLY A 54 -4.72 0.28 -3.02
N ALA A 55 -3.84 -0.44 -2.31
CA ALA A 55 -3.55 -0.19 -0.91
C ALA A 55 -2.87 1.16 -0.71
N MET A 56 -3.36 1.93 0.26
CA MET A 56 -2.64 3.10 0.78
C MET A 56 -1.57 2.61 1.75
N VAL A 57 -0.30 2.88 1.42
CA VAL A 57 0.85 2.40 2.18
C VAL A 57 1.82 3.50 2.54
N LYS A 58 2.55 3.24 3.63
CA LYS A 58 3.72 4.01 4.06
C LYS A 58 4.90 3.07 4.23
N VAL A 59 6.03 3.38 3.62
CA VAL A 59 7.29 2.65 3.87
C VAL A 59 7.82 3.08 5.24
N LEU A 60 7.94 2.12 6.16
CA LEU A 60 8.39 2.33 7.53
C LEU A 60 9.89 2.05 7.68
N ARG A 61 10.38 1.01 7.01
CA ARG A 61 11.78 0.60 6.98
C ARG A 61 12.17 0.18 5.57
N CYS A 62 13.40 0.45 5.15
CA CYS A 62 13.96 -0.02 3.88
C CYS A 62 15.49 -0.08 3.97
N ASP A 63 16.05 -1.27 4.17
CA ASP A 63 17.48 -1.46 4.46
C ASP A 63 18.35 -1.12 3.25
N SER A 64 17.84 -1.34 2.05
CA SER A 64 18.54 -1.06 0.79
C SER A 64 18.58 0.43 0.43
N CYS A 65 17.67 1.25 0.95
CA CYS A 65 17.57 2.66 0.57
C CYS A 65 16.77 3.51 1.57
N ALA A 66 17.48 4.29 2.39
CA ALA A 66 16.87 5.22 3.35
C ALA A 66 15.94 6.27 2.71
N SER A 67 16.13 6.58 1.42
CA SER A 67 15.28 7.57 0.71
C SER A 67 13.83 7.10 0.49
N PHE A 68 13.57 5.79 0.62
CA PHE A 68 12.23 5.24 0.58
C PHE A 68 11.52 5.33 1.93
N VAL A 69 12.23 5.47 3.05
CA VAL A 69 11.60 5.59 4.37
C VAL A 69 10.72 6.84 4.43
N GLY A 70 9.49 6.68 4.88
CA GLY A 70 8.47 7.73 4.88
C GLY A 70 7.80 7.98 3.53
N LEU A 71 8.09 7.17 2.50
CA LEU A 71 7.36 7.19 1.23
C LEU A 71 5.89 6.79 1.48
N GLU A 72 4.98 7.73 1.21
CA GLU A 72 3.53 7.51 1.31
C GLU A 72 2.89 7.53 -0.08
N GLY A 73 2.07 6.54 -0.38
CA GLY A 73 1.47 6.39 -1.69
C GLY A 73 0.52 5.22 -1.83
N VAL A 74 -0.06 5.11 -3.03
CA VAL A 74 -0.93 4.00 -3.41
C VAL A 74 -0.11 2.94 -4.11
N MET A 75 -0.25 1.69 -3.71
CA MET A 75 0.39 0.58 -4.40
C MET A 75 -0.33 0.33 -5.73
N VAL A 76 0.37 0.51 -6.85
CA VAL A 76 -0.21 0.39 -8.19
C VAL A 76 0.10 -0.93 -8.87
N GLN A 77 1.17 -1.61 -8.43
CA GLN A 77 1.58 -2.90 -8.96
C GLN A 77 2.45 -3.61 -7.94
N THR A 78 2.24 -4.92 -7.82
CA THR A 78 3.09 -5.83 -7.07
C THR A 78 3.74 -6.81 -8.03
N THR A 79 5.04 -7.02 -7.89
CA THR A 79 5.77 -8.11 -8.58
C THR A 79 6.27 -9.10 -7.52
N ALA A 80 6.99 -10.15 -7.93
CA ALA A 80 7.61 -11.08 -6.99
C ALA A 80 8.49 -10.35 -5.96
N ASN A 81 9.34 -9.43 -6.43
CA ASN A 81 10.44 -8.86 -5.63
C ASN A 81 10.30 -7.36 -5.32
N THR A 82 9.33 -6.69 -5.94
CA THR A 82 9.17 -5.23 -5.79
C THR A 82 7.71 -4.81 -5.70
N TRP A 83 7.47 -3.70 -5.02
CA TRP A 83 6.24 -2.93 -5.07
C TRP A 83 6.44 -1.67 -5.88
N ARG A 84 5.39 -1.22 -6.57
CA ARG A 84 5.37 0.06 -7.27
C ARG A 84 4.36 0.96 -6.58
N ILE A 85 4.85 2.08 -6.05
CA ILE A 85 4.07 2.98 -5.20
C ILE A 85 3.98 4.34 -5.88
N ALA A 86 2.76 4.81 -6.15
CA ALA A 86 2.48 6.14 -6.65
C ALA A 86 2.41 7.15 -5.49
N GLN A 87 3.31 8.13 -5.49
CA GLN A 87 3.44 9.12 -4.42
C GLN A 87 2.19 10.01 -4.31
N VAL A 88 1.63 10.17 -3.10
CA VAL A 88 0.43 11.03 -2.90
C VAL A 88 0.71 12.32 -2.13
N ARG A 89 1.77 12.37 -1.30
CA ARG A 89 2.08 13.56 -0.47
C ARG A 89 3.33 14.33 -0.88
N LYS A 90 4.35 13.65 -1.42
CA LYS A 90 5.66 14.25 -1.72
C LYS A 90 5.77 14.56 -3.21
N ALA A 91 6.19 15.77 -3.53
CA ALA A 91 6.41 16.18 -4.92
C ALA A 91 7.56 15.37 -5.57
N PRO A 92 7.46 15.02 -6.87
CA PRO A 92 6.27 15.22 -7.71
C PRO A 92 5.18 14.19 -7.37
N ILE A 93 3.96 14.69 -7.11
CA ILE A 93 2.79 13.85 -6.84
C ILE A 93 2.53 12.98 -8.07
N GLY A 94 2.19 11.71 -7.83
CA GLY A 94 1.96 10.73 -8.88
C GLY A 94 3.22 10.03 -9.37
N LYS A 95 4.43 10.47 -8.98
CA LYS A 95 5.65 9.73 -9.33
C LYS A 95 5.61 8.32 -8.76
N VAL A 96 5.84 7.34 -9.61
CA VAL A 96 5.88 5.94 -9.23
C VAL A 96 7.29 5.55 -8.84
N ARG A 97 7.42 4.98 -7.64
CA ARG A 97 8.68 4.45 -7.10
C ARG A 97 8.61 2.94 -7.04
N THR A 98 9.64 2.27 -7.55
CA THR A 98 9.82 0.83 -7.38
C THR A 98 10.61 0.61 -6.10
N VAL A 99 10.00 -0.05 -5.12
CA VAL A 99 10.56 -0.35 -3.81
C VAL A 99 10.80 -1.85 -3.71
N PRO A 100 11.99 -2.32 -3.30
CA PRO A 100 12.22 -3.75 -3.10
C PRO A 100 11.39 -4.28 -1.93
N LYS A 101 11.01 -5.56 -1.97
CA LYS A 101 10.33 -6.20 -0.84
C LYS A 101 11.30 -6.60 0.26
N VAL A 102 12.42 -7.21 -0.13
CA VAL A 102 13.44 -7.71 0.80
C VAL A 102 13.98 -6.56 1.67
N GLY A 103 13.93 -6.75 2.98
CA GLY A 103 14.43 -5.76 3.94
C GLY A 103 13.61 -4.47 3.97
N THR A 104 12.36 -4.53 3.50
CA THR A 104 11.45 -3.38 3.50
C THR A 104 10.18 -3.71 4.28
N GLU A 105 9.82 -2.81 5.17
CA GLU A 105 8.59 -2.89 5.97
C GLU A 105 7.62 -1.81 5.50
N VAL A 106 6.39 -2.22 5.18
CA VAL A 106 5.31 -1.31 4.80
C VAL A 106 4.18 -1.36 5.82
N GLY A 107 3.67 -0.18 6.16
CA GLY A 107 2.49 0.02 6.98
C GLY A 107 1.27 0.31 6.11
N PHE A 108 0.13 -0.30 6.43
CA PHE A 108 -1.15 -0.05 5.74
C PHE A 108 -1.99 0.96 6.52
N GLN A 109 -2.69 1.85 5.80
CA GLN A 109 -3.71 2.71 6.39
C GLN A 109 -5.09 2.14 6.10
N ILE A 110 -5.71 1.51 7.11
CA ILE A 110 -7.06 0.93 7.03
C ILE A 110 -7.94 1.62 8.08
N ASP A 111 -9.10 2.12 7.65
CA ASP A 111 -10.08 2.74 8.53
C ASP A 111 -11.03 1.67 9.08
N LEU A 112 -10.66 1.04 10.20
CA LEU A 112 -11.54 0.10 10.90
C LEU A 112 -12.58 0.86 11.74
N THR A 113 -13.83 0.39 11.76
CA THR A 113 -14.92 0.99 12.54
C THR A 113 -14.67 0.94 14.06
N VAL A 114 -15.25 1.93 14.75
CA VAL A 114 -14.84 2.55 16.02
C VAL A 114 -14.66 1.61 17.24
N ASP A 115 -15.18 0.38 17.22
CA ASP A 115 -14.95 -0.61 18.30
C ASP A 115 -13.64 -1.41 18.14
N GLN A 116 -12.95 -1.31 17.00
CA GLN A 116 -11.78 -2.17 16.69
C GLN A 116 -10.50 -1.40 16.30
N MET A 117 -10.17 -0.36 17.07
CA MET A 117 -8.92 0.41 17.00
C MET A 117 -8.89 1.52 15.92
N LYS A 118 -8.66 2.74 16.38
CA LYS A 118 -8.34 3.90 15.54
C LYS A 118 -7.05 3.63 14.76
N ARG A 119 -7.09 3.68 13.42
CA ARG A 119 -5.95 3.54 12.48
C ARG A 119 -4.96 2.43 12.87
N THR A 120 -5.25 1.21 12.43
CA THR A 120 -4.32 0.09 12.62
C THR A 120 -3.25 0.14 11.53
N VAL A 121 -2.00 0.40 11.93
CA VAL A 121 -0.83 0.16 11.08
C VAL A 121 -0.49 -1.32 11.21
N CYS A 122 -0.91 -2.12 10.24
CA CYS A 122 -0.41 -3.48 10.09
C CYS A 122 0.92 -3.41 9.34
N THR A 123 1.91 -4.19 9.77
CA THR A 123 3.24 -4.19 9.15
C THR A 123 3.44 -5.49 8.39
N VAL A 124 3.96 -5.38 7.18
CA VAL A 124 4.31 -6.55 6.39
C VAL A 124 5.80 -6.50 6.10
N GLU A 125 6.50 -7.52 6.61
CA GLU A 125 7.91 -7.78 6.35
C GLU A 125 8.05 -8.90 5.33
N TYR A 126 9.00 -8.74 4.40
CA TYR A 126 9.38 -9.72 3.37
C TYR A 126 10.89 -9.95 3.36
#